data_AF-A0A3M1DJX7-F1
#
_entry.id   AF-A0A3M1DJX7-F1
#
_cell.length_a   1.000
_cell.length_b   1.000
_cell.length_c   1.000
_cell.angle_alpha   90.00
_cell.angle_beta   90.00
_cell.angle_gamma   90.00
#
_symmetry.space_group_name_H-M   'P 1'
#
loop_
_entity.id
_entity.type
_entity.pdbx_description
1 polymer ?
#
loop_
_entity_poly.entity_id
_entity_poly.type
_entity_poly.pdbx_seq_one_letter_code
_entity_poly.pdbx_strand_id
1 'polypeptide(L)'
;LPPSTEEYAVTLAASLGEYFLRQGRAVGLIGWGATPTFLPPDRGGRQLNKMLEALAVFRADGEFPLPALLQARTRHLPRGSTLIVITPSVQQDVAVAMDEQARRGLRPIAVLLDTETFGGPEGTNRLAAALTTARIPVYRVPFGADLEAALSAAYVLSSPPLRSPAGAAARPERSPI
;
A
#
# COMPACT_ATOMS: atom_id res chain seq x y z
N LEU A 1 -13.22 14.92 -0.39
CA LEU A 1 -13.67 13.78 0.44
C LEU A 1 -14.14 14.31 1.80
N PRO A 2 -15.18 13.71 2.41
CA PRO A 2 -15.59 14.06 3.77
C PRO A 2 -14.46 13.82 4.79
N PRO A 3 -14.47 14.46 5.97
CA PRO A 3 -13.44 14.29 7.02
C PRO A 3 -13.58 12.93 7.72
N SER A 4 -13.36 11.84 6.99
CA SER A 4 -13.44 10.47 7.50
C SER A 4 -12.21 9.67 7.06
N THR A 5 -11.53 9.06 8.02
CA THR A 5 -10.40 8.18 7.75
C THR A 5 -10.83 6.93 6.97
N GLU A 6 -12.07 6.45 7.16
CA GLU A 6 -12.66 5.36 6.36
C GLU A 6 -12.71 5.73 4.88
N GLU A 7 -13.28 6.90 4.56
CA GLU A 7 -13.48 7.36 3.18
C GLU A 7 -12.15 7.61 2.47
N TYR A 8 -11.16 8.15 3.20
CA TYR A 8 -9.80 8.29 2.68
C TYR A 8 -9.13 6.92 2.47
N ALA A 9 -9.27 5.98 3.41
CA ALA A 9 -8.70 4.64 3.27
C ALA A 9 -9.30 3.89 2.08
N VAL A 10 -10.63 3.94 1.93
CA VAL A 10 -11.38 3.35 0.83
C VAL A 10 -10.94 3.95 -0.51
N THR A 11 -10.87 5.28 -0.59
CA THR A 11 -10.44 5.98 -1.81
C THR A 11 -9.01 5.62 -2.18
N LEU A 12 -8.08 5.66 -1.20
CA LEU A 12 -6.68 5.29 -1.41
C LEU A 12 -6.54 3.83 -1.89
N ALA A 13 -7.27 2.90 -1.29
CA ALA A 13 -7.25 1.50 -1.69
C ALA A 13 -7.78 1.29 -3.12
N ALA A 14 -8.86 1.98 -3.48
CA ALA A 14 -9.43 1.94 -4.83
C ALA A 14 -8.44 2.51 -5.87
N SER A 15 -7.89 3.70 -5.63
CA SER A 15 -6.96 4.36 -6.54
C SER A 15 -5.67 3.58 -6.73
N LEU A 16 -5.06 3.06 -5.65
CA LEU A 16 -3.87 2.21 -5.73
C LEU A 16 -4.16 0.89 -6.44
N GLY A 17 -5.33 0.30 -6.18
CA GLY A 17 -5.78 -0.92 -6.84
C GLY A 17 -5.92 -0.74 -8.34
N GLU A 18 -6.65 0.29 -8.76
CA GLU A 18 -6.80 0.65 -10.17
C GLU A 18 -5.44 0.88 -10.83
N TYR A 19 -4.59 1.70 -10.22
CA TYR A 19 -3.27 2.05 -10.76
C TYR A 19 -2.43 0.79 -11.06
N PHE A 20 -2.30 -0.11 -10.10
CA PHE A 20 -1.47 -1.30 -10.28
C PHE A 20 -2.12 -2.36 -11.20
N LEU A 21 -3.45 -2.48 -11.19
CA LEU A 21 -4.16 -3.35 -12.12
C LEU A 21 -4.01 -2.87 -13.57
N ARG A 22 -4.06 -1.55 -13.80
CA ARG A 22 -3.81 -0.94 -15.13
C ARG A 22 -2.39 -1.18 -15.63
N GLN A 23 -1.43 -1.36 -14.72
CA GLN A 23 -0.05 -1.77 -15.05
C GLN A 23 0.12 -3.29 -15.23
N GLY A 24 -0.95 -4.08 -15.20
CA GLY A 24 -0.90 -5.54 -15.35
C GLY A 24 -0.34 -6.29 -14.13
N ARG A 25 -0.20 -5.61 -12.98
CA ARG A 25 0.22 -6.25 -11.73
C ARG A 25 -0.97 -7.01 -11.11
N ALA A 26 -0.68 -8.10 -10.42
CA ALA A 26 -1.68 -8.78 -9.61
C ALA A 26 -1.89 -8.00 -8.31
N VAL A 27 -3.15 -7.70 -7.96
CA VAL A 27 -3.52 -6.92 -6.77
C VAL A 27 -4.58 -7.68 -5.99
N GLY A 28 -4.36 -7.82 -4.68
CA GLY A 28 -5.33 -8.33 -3.73
C GLY A 28 -5.73 -7.24 -2.73
N LEU A 29 -6.79 -7.50 -1.97
CA LEU A 29 -7.30 -6.58 -0.96
C LEU A 29 -7.55 -7.35 0.34
N ILE A 30 -7.08 -6.78 1.45
CA ILE A 30 -7.39 -7.27 2.79
C ILE A 30 -7.93 -6.06 3.55
N GLY A 31 -9.18 -6.14 3.98
CA GLY A 31 -9.83 -5.12 4.80
C GLY A 31 -10.39 -5.77 6.05
N TRP A 32 -10.26 -5.11 7.19
CA TRP A 32 -10.88 -5.57 8.43
C TRP A 32 -11.83 -4.50 8.96
N GLY A 33 -13.11 -4.81 8.84
CA GLY A 33 -14.26 -4.02 9.28
C GLY A 33 -15.25 -4.91 10.03
N ALA A 34 -16.50 -4.49 10.19
CA ALA A 34 -17.59 -5.33 10.69
C ALA A 34 -17.64 -6.69 9.96
N THR A 35 -17.44 -6.66 8.64
CA THR A 35 -17.21 -7.86 7.84
C THR A 35 -15.78 -7.87 7.30
N PRO A 36 -14.97 -8.88 7.63
CA PRO A 36 -13.65 -9.04 7.04
C PRO A 36 -13.73 -9.20 5.52
N THR A 37 -12.94 -8.43 4.79
CA THR A 37 -12.80 -8.51 3.34
C THR A 37 -11.48 -9.18 2.99
N PHE A 38 -11.54 -10.22 2.17
CA PHE A 38 -10.36 -10.88 1.64
C PHE A 38 -10.53 -11.18 0.15
N LEU A 39 -9.77 -10.47 -0.68
CA LEU A 39 -9.67 -10.71 -2.10
C LEU A 39 -8.23 -11.14 -2.43
N PRO A 40 -8.02 -12.38 -2.88
CA PRO A 40 -6.69 -12.84 -3.27
C PRO A 40 -6.17 -12.03 -4.48
N PRO A 41 -4.84 -11.94 -4.66
CA PRO A 41 -4.26 -11.22 -5.79
C PRO A 41 -4.67 -11.82 -7.15
N ASP A 42 -5.23 -10.98 -8.02
CA ASP A 42 -5.58 -11.32 -9.40
C ASP A 42 -5.31 -10.11 -10.32
N ARG A 43 -5.44 -10.29 -11.63
CA ARG A 43 -5.17 -9.28 -12.66
C ARG A 43 -6.43 -8.87 -13.43
N GLY A 44 -6.32 -7.73 -14.11
CA GLY A 44 -7.29 -7.27 -15.11
C GLY A 44 -8.51 -6.56 -14.53
N GLY A 45 -9.35 -6.02 -15.41
CA GLY A 45 -10.47 -5.16 -15.03
C GLY A 45 -11.52 -5.81 -14.12
N ARG A 46 -11.72 -7.13 -14.24
CA ARG A 46 -12.64 -7.87 -13.33
C ARG A 46 -12.19 -7.81 -11.87
N GLN A 47 -10.88 -7.78 -11.61
CA GLN A 47 -10.38 -7.66 -10.25
C GLN A 47 -10.69 -6.29 -9.66
N LEU A 48 -10.61 -5.23 -10.48
CA LEU A 48 -10.97 -3.88 -10.04
C LEU A 48 -12.44 -3.83 -9.61
N ASN A 49 -13.35 -4.41 -10.39
CA ASN A 49 -14.78 -4.46 -10.03
C ASN A 49 -14.99 -5.14 -8.67
N LYS A 50 -14.37 -6.32 -8.45
CA LYS A 50 -14.45 -7.00 -7.15
C LYS A 50 -13.93 -6.15 -5.99
N MET A 51 -12.84 -5.41 -6.21
CA MET A 51 -12.29 -4.51 -5.20
C MET A 51 -13.25 -3.36 -4.91
N LEU A 52 -13.81 -2.72 -5.93
CA LEU A 52 -14.77 -1.62 -5.77
C LEU A 52 -16.07 -2.08 -5.11
N GLU A 53 -16.58 -3.26 -5.48
CA GLU A 53 -17.74 -3.88 -4.83
C GLU A 53 -17.50 -4.12 -3.33
N ALA A 54 -16.33 -4.68 -2.98
CA ALA A 54 -15.97 -4.92 -1.59
C ALA A 54 -15.76 -3.61 -0.80
N LEU A 55 -15.16 -2.60 -1.42
CA LEU A 55 -14.92 -1.30 -0.81
C LEU A 55 -16.20 -0.47 -0.64
N ALA A 56 -17.17 -0.59 -1.56
CA ALA A 56 -18.42 0.16 -1.52
C ALA A 56 -19.28 -0.15 -0.29
N VAL A 57 -19.15 -1.36 0.27
CA VAL A 57 -19.85 -1.80 1.49
C VAL A 57 -18.94 -1.88 2.71
N PHE A 58 -17.67 -1.48 2.57
CA PHE A 58 -16.69 -1.55 3.65
C PHE A 58 -17.05 -0.56 4.76
N ARG A 59 -16.89 -0.99 6.01
CA ARG A 59 -17.04 -0.18 7.22
C ARG A 59 -15.82 -0.39 8.10
N ALA A 60 -15.21 0.68 8.59
CA ALA A 60 -13.98 0.66 9.39
C ALA A 60 -14.29 0.58 10.91
N ASP A 61 -15.25 -0.27 11.28
CA ASP A 61 -15.77 -0.49 12.63
C ASP A 61 -15.29 -1.83 13.23
N GLY A 62 -14.29 -2.47 12.61
CA GLY A 62 -13.69 -3.70 13.11
C GLY A 62 -12.70 -3.45 14.26
N GLU A 63 -12.75 -4.28 15.30
CA GLU A 63 -11.88 -4.17 16.48
C GLU A 63 -10.58 -5.00 16.39
N PHE A 64 -10.36 -5.69 15.27
CA PHE A 64 -9.23 -6.60 15.16
C PHE A 64 -7.90 -5.85 15.02
N PRO A 65 -6.91 -6.11 15.89
CA PRO A 65 -5.65 -5.39 15.86
C PRO A 65 -4.91 -5.59 14.53
N LEU A 66 -4.48 -4.48 13.93
CA LEU A 66 -3.69 -4.49 12.70
C LEU A 66 -2.44 -5.40 12.78
N PRO A 67 -1.66 -5.42 13.89
CA PRO A 67 -0.56 -6.38 14.03
C PRO A 67 -1.00 -7.84 13.86
N ALA A 68 -2.12 -8.23 14.49
CA ALA A 68 -2.66 -9.57 14.37
C ALA A 68 -3.12 -9.87 12.94
N LEU A 69 -3.70 -8.90 12.23
CA LEU A 69 -4.09 -9.01 10.82
C LEU A 69 -2.90 -9.28 9.92
N LEU A 70 -1.84 -8.50 10.08
CA LEU A 70 -0.60 -8.67 9.33
C LEU A 70 -0.03 -10.07 9.55
N GLN A 71 0.01 -10.55 10.79
CA GLN A 71 0.54 -11.87 11.11
C GLN A 71 -0.33 -13.02 10.60
N ALA A 72 -1.65 -12.87 10.58
CA ALA A 72 -2.57 -13.92 10.17
C ALA A 72 -2.68 -14.04 8.65
N ARG A 73 -2.69 -12.91 7.92
CA ARG A 73 -3.08 -12.89 6.50
C ARG A 73 -1.93 -12.74 5.51
N THR A 74 -0.74 -12.37 5.96
CA THR A 74 0.42 -12.22 5.06
C THR A 74 1.30 -13.46 4.97
N ARG A 75 0.99 -14.53 5.73
CA ARG A 75 1.80 -15.75 5.78
C ARG A 75 1.95 -16.44 4.43
N HIS A 76 0.90 -16.41 3.62
CA HIS A 76 0.84 -17.06 2.31
C HIS A 76 1.32 -16.18 1.16
N LEU A 77 1.70 -14.93 1.43
CA LEU A 77 2.19 -14.03 0.39
C LEU A 77 3.59 -14.46 -0.07
N PRO A 78 3.84 -14.53 -1.40
CA PRO A 78 5.16 -14.82 -1.92
C PRO A 78 6.20 -13.79 -1.46
N ARG A 79 7.45 -14.23 -1.30
CA ARG A 79 8.58 -13.32 -1.08
C ARG A 79 8.67 -12.28 -2.20
N GLY A 80 9.06 -11.07 -1.84
CA GLY A 80 9.13 -9.93 -2.75
C GLY A 80 7.81 -9.21 -2.99
N SER A 81 6.68 -9.73 -2.47
CA SER A 81 5.38 -9.05 -2.59
C SER A 81 5.39 -7.71 -1.87
N THR A 82 4.83 -6.70 -2.51
CA THR A 82 4.59 -5.38 -1.90
C THR A 82 3.36 -5.46 -1.00
N LEU A 83 3.47 -4.94 0.21
CA LEU A 83 2.38 -4.85 1.17
C LEU A 83 2.12 -3.38 1.49
N ILE A 84 1.03 -2.82 0.98
CA ILE A 84 0.65 -1.43 1.28
C ILE A 84 -0.35 -1.46 2.43
N VAL A 85 0.03 -0.85 3.55
CA VAL A 85 -0.79 -0.79 4.77
C VAL A 85 -1.34 0.62 4.90
N ILE A 86 -2.66 0.77 4.70
CA ILE A 86 -3.36 2.03 4.88
C ILE A 86 -4.03 2.00 6.26
N THR A 87 -3.70 2.93 7.15
CA THR A 87 -4.23 2.90 8.52
C THR A 87 -4.28 4.28 9.19
N PRO A 88 -5.34 4.56 9.97
CA PRO A 88 -5.35 5.65 10.94
C PRO A 88 -4.78 5.24 12.32
N SER A 89 -4.18 4.05 12.48
CA SER A 89 -3.61 3.65 13.77
C SER A 89 -2.44 4.54 14.17
N VAL A 90 -2.34 4.84 15.46
CA VAL A 90 -1.21 5.54 16.10
C VAL A 90 -0.36 4.61 16.98
N GLN A 91 -0.72 3.33 17.04
CA GLN A 91 -0.10 2.34 17.91
C GLN A 91 1.30 1.95 17.39
N GLN A 92 2.29 1.91 18.30
CA GLN A 92 3.69 1.66 17.94
C GLN A 92 3.97 0.21 17.55
N ASP A 93 3.14 -0.73 18.00
CA ASP A 93 3.22 -2.15 17.64
C ASP A 93 2.98 -2.41 16.14
N VAL A 94 2.30 -1.49 15.44
CA VAL A 94 2.15 -1.52 13.99
C VAL A 94 3.53 -1.46 13.31
N ALA A 95 4.45 -0.62 13.79
CA ALA A 95 5.79 -0.55 13.23
C ALA A 95 6.55 -1.87 13.39
N VAL A 96 6.44 -2.49 14.56
CA VAL A 96 7.05 -3.80 14.85
C VAL A 96 6.49 -4.87 13.91
N ALA A 97 5.17 -4.93 13.76
CA ALA A 97 4.51 -5.92 12.91
C ALA A 97 4.86 -5.77 11.43
N MET A 98 4.99 -4.53 10.94
CA MET A 98 5.41 -4.26 9.56
C MET A 98 6.89 -4.60 9.33
N ASP A 99 7.76 -4.31 10.29
CA ASP A 99 9.19 -4.65 10.25
C ASP A 99 9.43 -6.17 10.27
N GLU A 100 8.61 -6.92 11.01
CA GLU A 100 8.58 -8.39 10.90
C GLU A 100 8.22 -8.88 9.49
N GLN A 101 7.27 -8.23 8.82
CA GLN A 101 6.93 -8.57 7.43
C GLN A 101 8.08 -8.27 6.47
N ALA A 102 8.80 -7.16 6.69
CA ALA A 102 10.01 -6.83 5.92
C ALA A 102 11.09 -7.93 6.10
N ARG A 103 11.36 -8.35 7.34
CA ARG A 103 12.31 -9.43 7.65
C ARG A 103 11.94 -10.77 7.01
N ARG A 104 10.64 -11.04 6.83
CA ARG A 104 10.13 -12.24 6.13
C ARG A 104 10.33 -12.18 4.61
N GLY A 105 10.75 -11.02 4.08
CA GLY A 105 11.02 -10.79 2.67
C GLY A 105 9.86 -10.16 1.91
N LEU A 106 8.86 -9.62 2.60
CA LEU A 106 7.86 -8.73 1.99
C LEU A 106 8.43 -7.31 1.87
N ARG A 107 7.77 -6.46 1.09
CA ARG A 107 8.15 -5.05 0.90
C ARG A 107 7.03 -4.16 1.43
N PRO A 108 6.96 -3.93 2.75
CA PRO A 108 5.92 -3.11 3.35
C PRO A 108 6.09 -1.64 2.99
N ILE A 109 4.95 -0.95 2.83
CA ILE A 109 4.83 0.49 2.65
C ILE A 109 3.69 0.95 3.55
N ALA A 110 3.91 1.99 4.36
CA ALA A 110 2.89 2.55 5.23
C ALA A 110 2.25 3.79 4.62
N VAL A 111 0.93 3.82 4.54
CA VAL A 111 0.13 5.01 4.25
C VAL A 111 -0.65 5.36 5.52
N LEU A 112 -0.12 6.32 6.26
CA LEU A 112 -0.67 6.75 7.54
C LEU A 112 -1.65 7.91 7.31
N LEU A 113 -2.90 7.69 7.69
CA LEU A 113 -3.88 8.77 7.77
C LEU A 113 -3.58 9.58 9.04
N ASP A 114 -3.39 10.89 8.89
CA ASP A 114 -2.99 11.74 10.01
C ASP A 114 -4.17 12.04 10.93
N THR A 115 -4.39 11.17 11.92
CA THR A 115 -5.57 11.18 12.77
C THR A 115 -5.85 12.53 13.41
N GLU A 116 -4.81 13.26 13.81
CA GLU A 116 -4.94 14.59 14.42
C GLU A 116 -5.70 15.55 13.49
N THR A 117 -5.41 15.52 12.19
CA THR A 117 -6.07 16.35 11.19
C THR A 117 -7.52 15.93 10.88
N PHE A 118 -7.91 14.72 11.28
CA PHE A 118 -9.29 14.23 11.23
C PHE A 118 -10.01 14.37 12.59
N GLY A 119 -9.41 15.03 13.58
CA GLY A 119 -9.99 15.19 14.93
C GLY A 119 -9.80 13.99 15.87
N GLY A 120 -8.92 13.05 15.50
CA GLY A 120 -8.55 11.87 16.28
C GLY A 120 -7.33 12.10 17.19
N PRO A 121 -6.80 11.02 17.81
CA PRO A 121 -5.70 11.10 18.76
C PRO A 121 -4.38 11.47 18.09
N GLU A 122 -3.49 12.10 18.86
CA GLU A 122 -2.10 12.33 18.45
C GLU A 122 -1.29 11.02 18.42
N GLY A 123 -0.33 10.94 17.50
CA GLY A 123 0.65 9.85 17.51
C GLY A 123 1.12 9.39 16.13
N THR A 124 0.48 9.84 15.06
CA THR A 124 0.89 9.53 13.68
C THR A 124 2.37 9.89 13.43
N ASN A 125 2.86 11.01 13.95
CA ASN A 125 4.26 11.41 13.84
C ASN A 125 5.22 10.44 14.53
N ARG A 126 4.86 9.95 15.72
CA ARG A 126 5.68 8.98 16.46
C ARG A 126 5.74 7.64 15.72
N LEU A 127 4.60 7.16 15.22
CA LEU A 127 4.55 5.95 14.40
C LEU A 127 5.34 6.10 13.09
N ALA A 128 5.23 7.25 12.41
CA ALA A 128 6.00 7.53 11.21
C ALA A 128 7.52 7.48 11.46
N ALA A 129 7.98 8.04 12.59
CA ALA A 129 9.39 7.99 12.97
C ALA A 129 9.87 6.56 13.25
N ALA A 130 9.07 5.75 13.93
CA ALA A 130 9.38 4.34 14.18
C ALA A 130 9.50 3.52 12.87
N LEU A 131 8.54 3.69 11.96
CA LEU A 131 8.55 3.05 10.63
C LEU A 131 9.75 3.50 9.78
N THR A 132 10.08 4.79 9.80
CA THR A 132 11.25 5.34 9.09
C THR A 132 12.56 4.74 9.65
N THR A 133 12.67 4.60 10.97
CA THR A 133 13.82 3.95 11.62
C THR A 133 13.95 2.48 11.19
N ALA A 134 12.83 1.79 11.00
CA ALA A 134 12.78 0.43 10.45
C ALA A 134 13.04 0.37 8.93
N ARG A 135 13.34 1.51 8.27
CA ARG A 135 13.54 1.64 6.81
C ARG A 135 12.31 1.23 6.01
N ILE A 136 11.12 1.43 6.57
CA ILE A 136 9.84 1.23 5.90
C ILE A 136 9.40 2.56 5.31
N PRO A 137 9.12 2.66 4.00
CA PRO A 137 8.60 3.88 3.40
C PRO A 137 7.27 4.30 4.04
N VAL A 138 7.15 5.59 4.37
CA VAL A 138 5.97 6.16 5.02
C VAL A 138 5.42 7.31 4.18
N TYR A 139 4.11 7.28 3.96
CA TYR A 139 3.32 8.31 3.34
C TYR A 139 2.34 8.83 4.37
N ARG A 140 2.36 10.14 4.67
CA ARG A 140 1.39 10.75 5.57
C ARG A 140 0.31 11.46 4.75
N VAL A 141 -0.95 11.19 5.07
CA VAL A 141 -2.11 11.74 4.38
C VAL A 141 -2.96 12.50 5.41
N PRO A 142 -2.78 13.83 5.53
CA PRO A 142 -3.65 14.65 6.35
C PRO A 142 -5.01 14.87 5.69
N PHE A 143 -5.98 15.32 6.48
CA PHE A 143 -7.27 15.78 5.98
C PHE A 143 -7.07 16.92 4.96
N GLY A 144 -7.79 16.83 3.84
CA GLY A 144 -7.70 17.79 2.75
C GLY A 144 -6.50 17.59 1.82
N ALA A 145 -5.68 16.55 2.04
CA ALA A 145 -4.56 16.24 1.15
C ALA A 145 -5.03 15.92 -0.28
N ASP A 146 -4.28 16.41 -1.25
CA ASP A 146 -4.31 15.87 -2.61
C ASP A 146 -3.68 14.47 -2.59
N LEU A 147 -4.52 13.44 -2.76
CA LEU A 147 -4.11 12.04 -2.66
C LEU A 147 -3.13 11.65 -3.77
N GLU A 148 -3.28 12.21 -4.96
CA GLU A 148 -2.39 11.92 -6.09
C GLU A 148 -1.00 12.49 -5.80
N ALA A 149 -0.93 13.74 -5.34
CA ALA A 149 0.33 14.37 -4.95
C ALA A 149 0.99 13.63 -3.78
N ALA A 150 0.21 13.26 -2.75
CA ALA A 150 0.70 12.58 -1.56
C ALA A 150 1.33 11.21 -1.89
N LEU A 151 0.76 10.46 -2.82
CA LEU A 151 1.27 9.15 -3.23
C LEU A 151 2.40 9.25 -4.28
N SER A 152 2.37 10.25 -5.15
CA SER A 152 3.36 10.41 -6.24
C SER A 152 4.72 10.88 -5.72
N ALA A 153 4.75 11.75 -4.71
CA ALA A 153 5.98 12.30 -4.15
C ALA A 153 6.96 11.22 -3.65
N ALA A 154 6.48 10.05 -3.24
CA ALA A 154 7.32 8.98 -2.75
C ALA A 154 7.44 7.73 -3.65
N TYR A 155 6.72 7.66 -4.80
CA TYR A 155 7.08 6.70 -5.86
C TYR A 155 8.50 6.97 -6.40
N VAL A 156 8.88 8.25 -6.49
CA VAL A 156 10.23 8.68 -6.88
C VAL A 156 11.30 8.15 -5.91
N LEU A 157 10.98 8.05 -4.62
CA LEU A 157 11.91 7.62 -3.57
C LEU A 157 11.97 6.09 -3.36
N SER A 158 10.96 5.34 -3.83
CA SER A 158 10.85 3.88 -3.63
C SER A 158 11.11 3.03 -4.89
N SER A 159 11.32 3.66 -6.06
CA SER A 159 11.58 2.95 -7.31
C SER A 159 13.06 2.61 -7.48
N PRO A 160 13.45 1.35 -7.77
CA PRO A 160 14.73 1.10 -8.45
C PRO A 160 14.65 1.68 -9.87
N PRO A 161 15.77 2.14 -10.47
CA PRO A 161 15.75 2.68 -11.83
C PRO A 161 15.14 1.64 -12.77
N LEU A 162 14.16 2.08 -13.57
CA LEU A 162 13.65 1.29 -14.68
C LEU A 162 14.86 0.91 -15.55
N ARG A 163 15.25 -0.37 -15.54
CA ARG A 163 16.24 -0.86 -16.50
C ARG A 163 15.64 -0.60 -17.88
N SER A 164 16.26 0.30 -18.64
CA SER A 164 16.02 0.43 -20.07
C SER A 164 16.08 -0.96 -20.70
N PRO A 165 15.18 -1.32 -21.62
CA PRO A 165 15.35 -2.54 -22.39
C PRO A 165 16.72 -2.43 -23.07
N ALA A 166 17.54 -3.45 -22.86
CA ALA A 166 18.84 -3.60 -23.46
C ALA A 166 18.72 -3.23 -24.95
N GLY A 167 19.44 -2.18 -25.35
CA GLY A 167 19.68 -1.87 -26.75
C GLY A 167 20.26 -3.13 -27.38
N ALA A 168 19.45 -3.76 -28.22
CA ALA A 168 19.81 -4.91 -28.99
C ALA A 168 21.12 -4.63 -29.72
N ALA A 169 22.06 -5.57 -29.58
CA ALA A 169 23.30 -5.60 -30.31
C ALA A 169 23.01 -5.49 -31.82
N ALA A 170 23.37 -4.36 -32.42
CA ALA A 170 23.62 -4.30 -33.85
C ALA A 170 24.98 -4.97 -34.10
N ARG A 171 24.93 -6.13 -34.77
CA ARG A 171 26.07 -6.87 -35.29
C ARG A 171 27.01 -5.97 -36.09
N PRO A 172 28.32 -6.26 -36.13
CA PRO A 172 29.22 -5.62 -37.08
C PRO A 172 28.90 -6.13 -38.50
N GLU A 173 28.51 -5.24 -39.40
CA GLU A 173 28.53 -5.54 -40.84
C GLU A 173 29.99 -5.70 -41.27
N ARG A 174 30.32 -6.91 -41.71
CA ARG A 174 31.54 -7.22 -42.44
C ARG A 174 31.30 -6.99 -43.94
N SER A 175 32.19 -6.18 -44.55
CA SER A 175 32.75 -6.27 -45.92
C SER A 175 31.80 -6.08 -47.13
N PRO A 176 32.28 -5.72 -48.35
CA PRO A 176 33.65 -5.89 -48.89
C PRO A 176 34.25 -4.73 -49.74
N ILE A 177 35.49 -5.00 -50.20
CA ILE A 177 36.34 -4.34 -51.22
C ILE A 177 37.28 -3.26 -50.69
#